data_AF-A0A7J6WB37-F1
#
_entry.id   AF-A0A7J6WB37-F1
#
_cell.length_a   1.000
_cell.length_b   1.000
_cell.length_c   1.000
_cell.angle_alpha   90.00
_cell.angle_beta   90.00
_cell.angle_gamma   90.00
#
_symmetry.space_group_name_H-M   'P 1'
#
loop_
_entity.id
_entity.type
_entity.pdbx_description
1 polymer ?
#
loop_
_entity_poly.entity_id
_entity_poly.type
_entity_poly.pdbx_seq_one_letter_code
_entity_poly.pdbx_strand_id
1 'polypeptide(L)'
;MIVSWCAQEKVLCHPSVGAFLTHCGWNSMTETICGGVPVICWPFNADQQTNCYCACNSSIWGIGMEINPDVKHDQVSSQIIEMMKGENGKQMRMKAQEWKQKAEEATDVGGSAYINFDMLIKKVLLHSEN
;
A
#
# COMPACT_ATOMS: atom_id res chain seq x y z
N MET A 1 7.29 -10.15 18.84
CA MET A 1 6.78 -8.96 19.54
C MET A 1 5.31 -8.81 19.20
N ILE A 2 4.44 -8.65 20.19
CA ILE A 2 3.01 -8.37 20.00
C ILE A 2 2.74 -7.11 20.81
N VAL A 3 2.16 -6.08 20.17
CA VAL A 3 1.92 -4.76 20.77
C VAL A 3 0.52 -4.30 20.43
N SER A 4 -0.09 -3.51 21.32
CA SER A 4 -1.44 -2.95 21.10
C SER A 4 -1.44 -1.83 20.04
N TRP A 5 -0.31 -1.17 19.87
CA TRP A 5 -0.10 -0.13 18.87
C TRP A 5 1.36 -0.09 18.45
N CYS A 6 1.63 0.33 17.21
CA CYS A 6 2.98 0.54 16.71
C CYS A 6 3.05 1.81 15.84
N ALA A 7 4.25 2.34 15.66
CA ALA A 7 4.50 3.37 14.65
C ALA A 7 4.52 2.71 13.26
N GLN A 8 3.34 2.36 12.74
CA GLN A 8 3.16 1.52 11.55
C GLN A 8 3.95 2.03 10.34
N GLU A 9 3.88 3.32 10.03
CA GLU A 9 4.67 3.95 8.97
C GLU A 9 6.17 3.64 9.11
N LYS A 10 6.74 3.81 10.31
CA LYS A 10 8.16 3.52 10.57
C LYS A 10 8.48 2.03 10.44
N VAL A 11 7.55 1.16 10.81
CA VAL A 11 7.68 -0.29 10.63
C VAL A 11 7.69 -0.62 9.15
N LEU A 12 6.74 -0.11 8.37
CA LEU A 12 6.63 -0.37 6.93
C LEU A 12 7.81 0.20 6.12
N CYS A 13 8.42 1.29 6.58
CA CYS A 13 9.65 1.83 5.97
C CYS A 13 10.93 1.10 6.39
N HIS A 14 10.86 0.14 7.32
CA HIS A 14 12.06 -0.54 7.82
C HIS A 14 12.52 -1.65 6.86
N PRO A 15 13.81 -1.74 6.49
CA PRO A 15 14.32 -2.70 5.50
C PRO A 15 14.14 -4.17 5.89
N SER A 16 13.89 -4.47 7.16
CA SER A 16 13.61 -5.84 7.63
C SER A 16 12.15 -6.29 7.38
N VAL A 17 11.25 -5.41 6.96
CA VAL A 17 9.86 -5.77 6.66
C VAL A 17 9.75 -6.22 5.21
N GLY A 18 9.24 -7.44 5.01
CA GLY A 18 9.13 -8.07 3.68
C GLY A 18 7.72 -8.11 3.10
N ALA A 19 6.68 -7.98 3.93
CA ALA A 19 5.27 -8.01 3.54
C ALA A 19 4.39 -7.46 4.67
N PHE A 20 3.18 -7.02 4.32
CA PHE A 20 2.20 -6.55 5.30
C PHE A 20 0.83 -7.23 5.12
N LEU A 21 0.37 -7.94 6.15
CA LEU A 21 -1.00 -8.42 6.23
C LEU A 21 -1.91 -7.27 6.69
N THR A 22 -2.85 -6.88 5.84
CA THR A 22 -3.68 -5.69 6.06
C THR A 22 -5.15 -5.94 5.75
N HIS A 23 -6.00 -5.23 6.47
CA HIS A 23 -7.43 -5.14 6.19
C HIS A 23 -7.78 -4.26 4.98
N CYS A 24 -6.79 -3.72 4.28
CA CYS A 24 -6.95 -2.90 3.07
C CYS A 24 -7.54 -1.50 3.30
N GLY A 25 -7.46 -0.95 4.52
CA GLY A 25 -7.81 0.45 4.77
C GLY A 25 -6.89 1.43 4.02
N TRP A 26 -7.45 2.49 3.46
CA TRP A 26 -6.77 3.39 2.52
C TRP A 26 -5.43 3.97 3.03
N ASN A 27 -5.36 4.39 4.30
CA ASN A 27 -4.13 4.94 4.88
C ASN A 27 -3.01 3.88 4.92
N SER A 28 -3.33 2.68 5.41
CA SER A 28 -2.39 1.56 5.42
C SER A 28 -1.92 1.16 4.03
N MET A 29 -2.81 1.23 3.03
CA MET A 29 -2.44 0.97 1.63
C MET A 29 -1.46 2.04 1.12
N THR A 30 -1.71 3.30 1.45
CA THR A 30 -0.84 4.42 1.06
C THR A 30 0.54 4.32 1.73
N GLU A 31 0.59 4.05 3.04
CA GLU A 31 1.85 3.83 3.79
C GLU A 31 2.65 2.67 3.18
N THR A 32 1.96 1.62 2.75
CA THR A 32 2.58 0.45 2.13
C THR A 32 3.14 0.75 0.74
N ILE A 33 2.43 1.53 -0.06
CA ILE A 33 2.90 2.05 -1.35
C ILE A 33 4.16 2.92 -1.14
N CYS A 34 4.14 3.85 -0.19
CA CYS A 34 5.29 4.70 0.13
C CYS A 34 6.47 3.91 0.73
N GLY A 35 6.18 2.83 1.46
CA GLY A 35 7.19 1.91 2.00
C GLY A 35 7.77 0.96 0.94
N GLY A 36 7.09 0.76 -0.19
CA GLY A 36 7.46 -0.21 -1.21
C GLY A 36 7.31 -1.66 -0.72
N VAL A 37 6.34 -1.92 0.15
CA VAL A 37 6.08 -3.24 0.74
C VAL A 37 4.90 -3.90 0.00
N PRO A 38 4.93 -5.20 -0.31
CA PRO A 38 3.77 -5.89 -0.87
C PRO A 38 2.77 -6.27 0.24
N VAL A 39 1.51 -6.47 -0.13
CA VAL A 39 0.42 -6.72 0.84
C VAL A 39 -0.19 -8.11 0.72
N ILE A 40 -0.55 -8.69 1.86
CA ILE A 40 -1.53 -9.78 1.95
C ILE A 40 -2.83 -9.13 2.40
N CYS A 41 -3.87 -9.22 1.57
CA CYS A 41 -5.14 -8.54 1.75
C CYS A 41 -6.13 -9.41 2.52
N TRP A 42 -6.78 -8.82 3.52
CA TRP A 42 -7.89 -9.43 4.26
C TRP A 42 -8.98 -8.39 4.55
N PRO A 43 -9.76 -7.98 3.53
CA PRO A 43 -10.76 -6.92 3.66
C PRO A 43 -11.98 -7.37 4.49
N PHE A 44 -12.65 -6.41 5.14
CA PHE A 44 -13.87 -6.63 5.90
C PHE A 44 -15.03 -5.72 5.45
N ASN A 45 -14.85 -4.40 5.47
CA ASN A 45 -15.94 -3.42 5.33
C ASN A 45 -15.55 -2.18 4.50
N ALA A 46 -16.54 -1.33 4.21
CA ALA A 46 -16.36 -0.05 3.52
C ALA A 46 -15.69 -0.19 2.14
N ASP A 47 -14.60 0.52 1.90
CA ASP A 47 -13.85 0.55 0.64
C ASP A 47 -12.78 -0.56 0.55
N GLN A 48 -12.65 -1.40 1.58
CA GLN A 48 -11.56 -2.36 1.70
C GLN A 48 -11.55 -3.41 0.58
N GLN A 49 -12.71 -3.87 0.13
CA GLN A 49 -12.84 -4.80 -0.99
C GLN A 49 -12.35 -4.16 -2.30
N THR A 50 -12.65 -2.88 -2.53
CA THR A 50 -12.16 -2.14 -3.71
C THR A 50 -10.65 -1.97 -3.65
N ASN A 51 -10.11 -1.61 -2.49
CA ASN A 51 -8.67 -1.48 -2.29
C ASN A 51 -7.94 -2.82 -2.47
N CYS A 52 -8.53 -3.92 -1.96
CA CYS A 52 -8.06 -5.28 -2.18
C CYS A 52 -7.98 -5.61 -3.68
N TYR A 53 -9.05 -5.33 -4.42
CA TYR A 53 -9.09 -5.55 -5.87
C TYR A 53 -8.00 -4.78 -6.61
N CYS A 54 -7.81 -3.50 -6.29
CA CYS A 54 -6.73 -2.67 -6.86
C CYS A 54 -5.34 -3.26 -6.59
N ALA A 55 -5.10 -3.71 -5.35
CA ALA A 55 -3.84 -4.31 -4.93
C ALA A 55 -3.55 -5.65 -5.64
N CYS A 56 -4.54 -6.52 -5.76
CA CYS A 56 -4.40 -7.86 -6.32
C CYS A 56 -4.41 -7.89 -7.86
N ASN A 57 -4.99 -6.88 -8.52
CA ASN A 57 -5.04 -6.81 -9.97
C ASN A 57 -3.71 -6.31 -10.56
N SER A 58 -3.02 -7.15 -11.33
CA SER A 58 -1.72 -6.86 -11.95
C SER A 58 -1.74 -5.71 -12.95
N SER A 59 -2.90 -5.39 -13.52
CA SER A 59 -3.08 -4.26 -14.45
C SER A 59 -3.35 -2.94 -13.74
N ILE A 60 -3.61 -2.97 -12.42
CA ILE A 60 -3.83 -1.79 -11.59
C ILE A 60 -2.58 -1.56 -10.75
N TRP A 61 -2.44 -2.23 -9.59
CA TRP A 61 -1.24 -2.09 -8.76
C TRP A 61 -0.35 -3.33 -8.80
N GLY A 62 -0.94 -4.53 -8.69
CA GLY A 62 -0.20 -5.79 -8.74
C GLY A 62 0.76 -6.00 -7.57
N ILE A 63 0.43 -5.46 -6.39
CA ILE A 63 1.28 -5.49 -5.19
C ILE A 63 0.77 -6.46 -4.11
N GLY A 64 -0.32 -7.19 -4.37
CA GLY A 64 -0.98 -7.97 -3.33
C GLY A 64 -1.57 -9.32 -3.73
N MET A 65 -1.88 -10.11 -2.69
CA MET A 65 -2.64 -11.36 -2.78
C MET A 65 -3.74 -11.37 -1.71
N GLU A 66 -4.91 -11.92 -2.02
CA GLU A 66 -6.07 -11.94 -1.11
C GLU A 66 -6.18 -13.25 -0.34
N ILE A 67 -6.43 -13.17 0.97
CA ILE A 67 -6.74 -14.34 1.80
C ILE A 67 -8.12 -14.90 1.42
N ASN A 68 -8.21 -16.23 1.36
CA ASN A 68 -9.48 -16.91 1.11
C ASN A 68 -10.51 -16.57 2.21
N PRO A 69 -11.77 -16.24 1.88
CA PRO A 69 -12.82 -16.01 2.87
C PRO A 69 -13.02 -17.18 3.87
N ASP A 70 -12.80 -18.43 3.44
CA ASP A 70 -12.74 -19.61 4.30
C ASP A 70 -11.33 -19.75 4.89
N VAL A 71 -11.04 -18.91 5.90
CA VAL A 71 -9.68 -18.75 6.45
C VAL A 71 -9.21 -20.03 7.14
N LYS A 72 -8.23 -20.69 6.53
CA LYS A 72 -7.55 -21.88 7.09
C LYS A 72 -6.07 -21.60 7.32
N HIS A 73 -5.56 -22.11 8.44
CA HIS A 73 -4.15 -21.97 8.84
C HIS A 73 -3.18 -22.30 7.69
N ASP A 74 -3.36 -23.45 7.04
CA ASP A 74 -2.44 -23.93 6.01
C ASP A 74 -2.48 -23.06 4.75
N GLN A 75 -3.63 -22.46 4.44
CA GLN A 75 -3.77 -21.53 3.33
C GLN A 75 -3.05 -20.22 3.64
N VAL A 76 -3.25 -19.65 4.82
CA VAL A 76 -2.55 -18.43 5.25
C VAL A 76 -1.03 -18.67 5.29
N SER A 77 -0.58 -19.80 5.82
CA SER A 77 0.82 -20.19 5.86
C SER A 77 1.43 -20.28 4.46
N SER A 78 0.75 -20.94 3.51
CA SER A 78 1.24 -21.05 2.13
C SER A 78 1.31 -19.70 1.41
N GLN A 79 0.33 -18.81 1.64
CA GLN A 79 0.36 -17.44 1.11
C GLN A 79 1.50 -16.60 1.68
N ILE A 80 1.78 -16.69 2.99
CA ILE A 80 2.92 -16.02 3.61
C ILE A 80 4.23 -16.55 3.01
N ILE A 81 4.36 -17.86 2.82
CA ILE A 81 5.55 -18.47 2.21
C ILE A 81 5.72 -17.98 0.77
N GLU A 82 4.65 -17.98 -0.03
CA GLU A 82 4.67 -17.48 -1.41
C GLU A 82 5.02 -16.00 -1.48
N MET A 83 4.43 -15.17 -0.63
CA MET A 83 4.74 -13.76 -0.54
C MET A 83 6.21 -13.54 -0.20
N MET A 84 6.77 -14.26 0.79
CA MET A 84 8.12 -14.03 1.28
C MET A 84 9.21 -14.64 0.38
N LYS A 85 8.96 -15.82 -0.22
CA LYS A 85 9.99 -16.63 -0.89
C LYS A 85 9.64 -17.05 -2.31
N GLY A 86 8.37 -16.97 -2.70
CA GLY A 86 7.89 -17.39 -4.00
C GLY A 86 8.16 -16.38 -5.12
N GLU A 87 7.97 -16.83 -6.36
CA GLU A 87 8.19 -15.99 -7.54
C GLU A 87 7.12 -14.91 -7.65
N ASN A 88 5.85 -15.20 -7.33
CA ASN A 88 4.80 -14.17 -7.37
C ASN A 88 5.08 -13.08 -6.32
N GLY A 89 5.49 -13.46 -5.11
CA GLY A 89 5.88 -12.52 -4.07
C GLY A 89 7.06 -11.65 -4.47
N LYS A 90 8.02 -12.20 -5.23
CA LYS A 90 9.13 -11.43 -5.80
C LYS A 90 8.66 -10.39 -6.83
N GLN A 91 7.75 -10.77 -7.73
CA GLN A 91 7.16 -9.84 -8.69
C GLN A 91 6.35 -8.72 -7.99
N MET A 92 5.59 -9.06 -6.95
CA MET A 92 4.83 -8.08 -6.16
C MET A 92 5.75 -7.11 -5.42
N ARG A 93 6.89 -7.56 -4.88
CA ARG A 93 7.91 -6.66 -4.30
C ARG A 93 8.47 -5.70 -5.33
N MET A 94 8.79 -6.17 -6.55
CA MET A 94 9.26 -5.30 -7.62
C MET A 94 8.21 -4.24 -7.97
N LYS A 95 6.93 -4.63 -8.10
CA LYS A 95 5.82 -3.70 -8.32
C LYS A 95 5.65 -2.71 -7.17
N ALA A 96 5.79 -3.14 -5.93
CA ALA A 96 5.70 -2.26 -4.77
C ALA A 96 6.81 -1.20 -4.79
N GLN A 97 8.04 -1.56 -5.17
CA GLN A 97 9.13 -0.61 -5.36
C GLN A 97 8.89 0.37 -6.53
N GLU A 98 8.32 -0.10 -7.65
CA GLU A 98 7.90 0.79 -8.75
C GLU A 98 6.84 1.80 -8.28
N TRP A 99 5.87 1.37 -7.47
CA TRP A 99 4.83 2.26 -6.93
C TRP A 99 5.37 3.26 -5.91
N LYS A 100 6.33 2.83 -5.08
CA LYS A 100 7.06 3.73 -4.19
C LYS A 100 7.73 4.85 -4.97
N GLN A 101 8.48 4.51 -6.02
CA GLN A 101 9.16 5.50 -6.86
C GLN A 101 8.15 6.48 -7.48
N LYS A 102 7.02 5.99 -8.00
CA LYS A 102 5.97 6.86 -8.55
C LYS A 102 5.35 7.79 -7.50
N ALA A 103 5.20 7.32 -6.26
CA ALA A 103 4.69 8.13 -5.17
C ALA A 103 5.68 9.25 -4.80
N GLU A 104 6.97 8.94 -4.75
CA GLU A 104 8.05 9.91 -4.55
C GLU A 104 8.06 10.95 -5.68
N GLU A 105 8.04 10.52 -6.95
CA GLU A 105 8.00 11.41 -8.13
C GLU A 105 6.76 12.32 -8.16
N ALA A 106 5.59 11.80 -7.77
CA ALA A 106 4.36 12.57 -7.76
C ALA A 106 4.37 13.67 -6.68
N THR A 107 5.08 13.43 -5.57
CA THR A 107 5.09 14.32 -4.39
C THR A 107 6.31 15.24 -4.31
N ASP A 108 7.35 14.97 -5.09
CA ASP A 108 8.53 15.85 -5.18
C ASP A 108 8.20 17.22 -5.79
N VAL A 109 9.12 18.18 -5.66
CA VAL A 109 8.98 19.54 -6.19
C VAL A 109 8.76 19.49 -7.71
N GLY A 110 7.62 20.01 -8.15
CA GLY A 110 7.21 19.96 -9.57
C GLY A 110 6.49 18.67 -9.98
N GLY A 111 6.31 17.72 -9.05
CA GLY A 111 5.48 16.53 -9.22
C GLY A 111 3.99 16.85 -9.33
N SER A 112 3.21 15.89 -9.82
CA SER A 112 1.78 16.11 -10.10
C SER A 112 0.95 16.40 -8.85
N ALA A 113 1.19 15.70 -7.74
CA ALA A 113 0.51 15.94 -6.46
C ALA A 113 0.96 17.26 -5.84
N TYR A 114 2.24 17.61 -5.95
CA TYR A 114 2.78 18.91 -5.52
C TYR A 114 2.08 20.07 -6.24
N ILE A 115 2.00 20.01 -7.58
CA ILE A 115 1.34 21.03 -8.40
C ILE A 115 -0.16 21.13 -8.05
N ASN A 116 -0.84 19.99 -7.89
CA ASN A 116 -2.25 19.98 -7.51
C ASN A 116 -2.49 20.61 -6.13
N PHE A 117 -1.59 20.36 -5.17
CA PHE A 117 -1.68 20.97 -3.85
C PHE A 117 -1.41 22.47 -3.88
N ASP A 118 -0.39 22.93 -4.62
CA ASP A 118 -0.13 24.37 -4.82
C ASP A 118 -1.33 25.09 -5.47
N MET A 119 -1.95 24.47 -6.48
CA MET A 119 -3.18 24.99 -7.09
C MET A 119 -4.34 25.08 -6.09
N LEU A 120 -4.49 24.08 -5.21
CA LEU A 120 -5.51 24.08 -4.17
C LEU A 120 -5.29 25.25 -3.20
N ILE A 121 -4.06 25.45 -2.72
CA ILE A 121 -3.69 26.54 -1.83
C ILE A 121 -4.00 27.90 -2.45
N LYS A 122 -3.62 28.09 -3.72
CA LYS A 122 -3.92 29.33 -4.46
C LYS A 122 -5.42 29.59 -4.59
N LYS A 123 -6.23 28.55 -4.83
CA LYS A 123 -7.68 28.69 -5.00
C LYS A 123 -8.44 28.90 -3.68
N VAL A 124 -7.98 28.31 -2.59
CA VAL A 124 -8.71 28.36 -1.30
C VAL A 124 -8.24 29.53 -0.45
N LEU A 125 -6.93 29.78 -0.39
CA LEU A 125 -6.34 30.74 0.54
C LEU A 125 -6.01 32.09 -0.10
N LEU A 126 -5.78 32.14 -1.42
CA LEU A 126 -5.37 33.37 -2.12
C LEU A 126 -6.49 33.95 -3.01
N HIS A 127 -7.68 33.34 -3.03
CA HIS A 127 -8.84 33.85 -3.77
C HIS A 127 -9.73 34.77 -2.94
N SER A 128 -9.46 34.90 -1.64
CA SER A 128 -10.16 35.79 -0.71
C SER A 128 -9.66 37.24 -0.70
N GLU A 129 -8.75 37.61 -1.62
CA GLU A 129 -8.18 38.97 -1.71
C GLU A 129 -8.59 39.78 -2.96
N ASN A 130 -9.62 39.34 -3.72
CA ASN A 130 -10.23 40.13 -4.80
C ASN A 130 -11.72 40.37 -4.58
#